data_AF-X1V6M7-F1
#
_entry.id   AF-X1V6M7-F1
#
_cell.length_a   1.000
_cell.length_b   1.000
_cell.length_c   1.000
_cell.angle_alpha   90.00
_cell.angle_beta   90.00
_cell.angle_gamma   90.00
#
_symmetry.space_group_name_H-M   'P 1'
#
loop_
_entity.id
_entity.type
_entity.pdbx_description
1 polymer ?
#
loop_
_entity_poly.entity_id
_entity_poly.type
_entity_poly.pdbx_seq_one_letter_code
_entity_poly.pdbx_strand_id
1 'polypeptide(L)'
;LDTVEEEEGWTSPPFGGLIENGKIIGRGASDNKGPAVVALYALKTLMDLGITGNRRLRLIFGTNEESGMKDLDYYFEREEFPDMAFAPDAGYPIFNVEMGNMNVVFSSKQEAASSKPLLPLLSLKGGSMLTLIPETCTASLSLAFLTDGQVENLRHSVNLQANLSAAFVADRVLELTAGSELVEGSMTGSRNAIANMVAFLIAQGLDTNWDNFLRFLHSKISAETDGQSLGIACSDSVSGWLVVYLRTISC
;
A
#
# COMPACT_ATOMS: atom_id res chain seq x y z
N LEU A 1 -10.32 -13.63 10.56
CA LEU A 1 -11.77 -13.79 10.18
C LEU A 1 -12.35 -12.43 9.76
N ASP A 2 -11.90 -11.37 10.42
CA ASP A 2 -11.71 -10.06 9.80
C ASP A 2 -11.16 -10.14 8.37
N THR A 3 -11.35 -9.05 7.65
CA THR A 3 -10.86 -8.84 6.28
C THR A 3 -10.47 -7.38 6.14
N VAL A 4 -9.58 -7.06 5.20
CA VAL A 4 -9.35 -5.68 4.76
C VAL A 4 -10.63 -4.98 4.26
N GLU A 5 -10.59 -3.64 4.22
CA GLU A 5 -11.70 -2.81 3.75
C GLU A 5 -12.06 -3.10 2.26
N GLU A 6 -13.24 -2.63 1.87
CA GLU A 6 -13.66 -2.67 0.47
C GLU A 6 -12.89 -1.64 -0.35
N GLU A 7 -12.56 -2.01 -1.58
CA GLU A 7 -11.92 -1.13 -2.57
C GLU A 7 -12.89 -0.86 -3.72
N GLU A 8 -12.63 0.17 -4.52
CA GLU A 8 -13.37 0.40 -5.76
C GLU A 8 -13.02 -0.67 -6.81
N GLY A 9 -13.85 -0.80 -7.86
CA GLY A 9 -13.54 -1.67 -9.00
C GLY A 9 -14.08 -3.11 -8.93
N TRP A 10 -14.86 -3.46 -7.90
CA TRP A 10 -15.58 -4.73 -7.88
C TRP A 10 -16.61 -4.83 -9.01
N THR A 11 -16.54 -5.90 -9.79
CA THR A 11 -17.55 -6.24 -10.82
C THR A 11 -18.73 -7.04 -10.27
N SER A 12 -18.66 -7.47 -9.01
CA SER A 12 -19.68 -8.22 -8.28
C SER A 12 -19.71 -7.76 -6.82
N PRO A 13 -20.86 -7.83 -6.11
CA PRO A 13 -20.93 -7.40 -4.72
C PRO A 13 -19.91 -8.15 -3.83
N PRO A 14 -18.97 -7.45 -3.16
CA PRO A 14 -17.85 -8.08 -2.46
C PRO A 14 -18.28 -9.04 -1.35
N PHE A 15 -19.41 -8.76 -0.70
CA PHE A 15 -19.94 -9.56 0.40
C PHE A 15 -21.06 -10.53 -0.02
N GLY A 16 -21.26 -10.71 -1.32
CA GLY A 16 -22.33 -11.56 -1.87
C GLY A 16 -21.98 -13.05 -1.95
N GLY A 17 -20.69 -13.42 -1.99
CA GLY A 17 -20.25 -14.82 -2.07
C GLY A 17 -20.69 -15.54 -3.35
N LEU A 18 -20.58 -14.87 -4.49
CA LEU A 18 -21.01 -15.39 -5.80
C LEU A 18 -20.17 -16.62 -6.18
N ILE A 19 -20.81 -17.69 -6.65
CA ILE A 19 -20.11 -18.85 -7.21
C ILE A 19 -20.18 -18.76 -8.74
N GLU A 20 -19.03 -18.65 -9.38
CA GLU A 20 -18.91 -18.55 -10.82
C GLU A 20 -17.69 -19.32 -11.32
N ASN A 21 -17.85 -20.14 -12.37
CA ASN A 21 -16.76 -20.91 -12.99
C ASN A 21 -15.91 -21.73 -12.00
N GLY A 22 -16.56 -22.31 -10.99
CA GLY A 22 -15.89 -23.10 -9.95
C GLY A 22 -15.10 -22.27 -8.93
N LYS A 23 -15.28 -20.95 -8.90
CA LYS A 23 -14.65 -20.04 -7.96
C LYS A 23 -15.69 -19.36 -7.07
N ILE A 24 -15.30 -19.02 -5.86
CA ILE A 24 -16.07 -18.15 -4.96
C ILE A 24 -15.51 -16.73 -5.10
N ILE A 25 -16.34 -15.82 -5.57
CA ILE A 25 -16.04 -14.40 -5.71
C ILE A 25 -16.62 -13.69 -4.49
N GLY A 26 -15.73 -13.22 -3.62
CA GLY A 26 -16.10 -12.42 -2.47
C GLY A 26 -14.91 -12.07 -1.58
N ARG A 27 -15.00 -10.95 -0.87
CA ARG A 27 -14.01 -10.51 0.11
C ARG A 27 -13.94 -11.54 1.25
N GLY A 28 -12.74 -12.02 1.52
CA GLY A 28 -12.52 -13.11 2.47
C GLY A 28 -12.43 -14.49 1.82
N ALA A 29 -12.82 -14.66 0.55
CA ALA A 29 -12.91 -15.99 -0.05
C ALA A 29 -11.55 -16.70 -0.14
N SER A 30 -10.49 -15.97 -0.46
CA SER A 30 -9.11 -16.49 -0.45
C SER A 30 -8.41 -16.29 0.88
N ASP A 31 -8.55 -15.12 1.47
CA ASP A 31 -7.85 -14.67 2.68
C ASP A 31 -8.87 -14.00 3.61
N ASN A 32 -9.28 -14.60 4.74
CA ASN A 32 -8.99 -15.99 5.16
C ASN A 32 -10.25 -16.79 5.53
N LYS A 33 -11.41 -16.44 4.98
CA LYS A 33 -12.65 -17.19 5.25
C LYS A 33 -12.64 -18.56 4.57
N GLY A 34 -12.15 -18.64 3.34
CA GLY A 34 -12.04 -19.91 2.60
C GLY A 34 -11.16 -20.93 3.32
N PRO A 35 -9.88 -20.63 3.58
CA PRO A 35 -8.99 -21.57 4.27
C PRO A 35 -9.43 -21.86 5.71
N ALA A 36 -10.02 -20.90 6.43
CA ALA A 36 -10.64 -21.16 7.73
C ALA A 36 -11.77 -22.22 7.66
N VAL A 37 -12.63 -22.17 6.65
CA VAL A 37 -13.68 -23.18 6.43
C VAL A 37 -13.06 -24.54 6.07
N VAL A 38 -12.01 -24.56 5.25
CA VAL A 38 -11.30 -25.81 4.92
C VAL A 38 -10.73 -26.46 6.19
N ALA A 39 -10.07 -25.69 7.06
CA ALA A 39 -9.54 -26.19 8.33
C ALA A 39 -10.64 -26.70 9.26
N LEU A 40 -11.77 -25.99 9.33
CA LEU A 40 -12.95 -26.39 10.09
C LEU A 40 -13.51 -27.73 9.61
N TYR A 41 -13.67 -27.90 8.30
CA TYR A 41 -14.20 -29.13 7.72
C TYR A 41 -13.21 -30.29 7.85
N ALA A 42 -11.90 -30.05 7.74
CA ALA A 42 -10.90 -31.08 7.99
C ALA A 42 -11.02 -31.65 9.41
N LEU A 43 -11.12 -30.76 10.41
CA LEU A 43 -11.30 -31.20 11.80
C LEU A 43 -12.65 -31.91 12.01
N LYS A 44 -13.73 -31.41 11.40
CA LYS A 44 -15.04 -32.06 11.43
C LYS A 44 -14.99 -33.47 10.81
N THR A 45 -14.33 -33.65 9.68
CA THR A 45 -14.19 -34.95 9.02
C THR A 45 -13.47 -35.96 9.91
N LEU A 46 -12.40 -35.54 10.62
CA LEU A 46 -11.73 -36.41 11.59
C LEU A 46 -12.69 -36.85 12.71
N MET A 47 -13.52 -35.93 13.24
CA MET A 47 -14.52 -36.25 14.26
C MET A 47 -15.60 -37.21 13.74
N ASP A 48 -16.17 -36.95 12.56
CA ASP A 48 -17.23 -37.76 11.96
C ASP A 48 -16.75 -39.20 11.67
N LEU A 49 -15.49 -39.36 11.29
CA LEU A 49 -14.86 -40.67 11.05
C LEU A 49 -14.43 -41.37 12.35
N GLY A 50 -14.61 -40.74 13.52
CA GLY A 50 -14.16 -41.28 14.80
C GLY A 50 -12.63 -41.40 14.92
N ILE A 51 -11.88 -40.65 14.10
CA ILE A 51 -10.43 -40.63 14.15
C ILE A 51 -10.01 -39.87 15.40
N THR A 52 -9.34 -40.57 16.31
CA THR A 52 -8.79 -40.00 17.53
C THR A 52 -7.27 -40.08 17.49
N GLY A 53 -6.62 -39.14 18.16
CA GLY A 53 -5.17 -39.06 18.25
C GLY A 53 -4.70 -38.79 19.68
N ASN A 54 -3.39 -38.83 19.88
CA ASN A 54 -2.78 -38.59 21.19
C ASN A 54 -2.60 -37.09 21.51
N ARG A 55 -3.17 -36.20 20.68
CA ARG A 55 -3.07 -34.75 20.83
C ARG A 55 -4.44 -34.11 20.68
N ARG A 56 -4.69 -33.06 21.47
CA ARG A 56 -5.87 -32.21 21.33
C ARG A 56 -5.66 -31.28 20.13
N LEU A 57 -6.60 -31.32 19.19
CA LEU A 57 -6.66 -30.35 18.09
C LEU A 57 -7.55 -29.18 18.51
N ARG A 58 -7.10 -27.95 18.26
CA ARG A 58 -7.82 -26.72 18.56
C ARG A 58 -7.76 -25.81 17.33
N LEU A 59 -8.91 -25.33 16.88
CA LEU A 59 -9.00 -24.24 15.91
C LEU A 59 -9.19 -22.94 16.67
N ILE A 60 -8.36 -21.95 16.33
CA ILE A 60 -8.40 -20.60 16.91
C ILE A 60 -8.79 -19.66 15.76
N PHE A 61 -9.84 -18.86 15.97
CA PHE A 61 -10.29 -17.88 14.99
C PHE A 61 -9.99 -16.47 15.52
N GLY A 62 -9.06 -15.78 14.87
CA GLY A 62 -8.78 -14.38 15.12
C GLY A 62 -9.75 -13.44 14.37
N THR A 63 -9.88 -12.22 14.87
CA THR A 63 -10.68 -11.13 14.32
C THR A 63 -9.90 -9.81 14.20
N ASN A 64 -8.57 -9.82 14.31
CA ASN A 64 -7.75 -8.61 14.20
C ASN A 64 -6.40 -8.81 13.51
N GLU A 65 -6.22 -9.89 12.75
CA GLU A 65 -4.95 -10.22 12.10
C GLU A 65 -4.51 -9.10 11.15
N GLU A 66 -5.43 -8.65 10.30
CA GLU A 66 -5.23 -7.67 9.22
C GLU A 66 -4.89 -6.25 9.73
N SER A 67 -4.96 -6.05 11.05
CA SER A 67 -4.78 -4.77 11.73
C SER A 67 -3.83 -4.84 12.92
N GLY A 68 -3.08 -5.94 13.07
CA GLY A 68 -1.98 -6.04 14.05
C GLY A 68 -2.13 -7.12 15.12
N MET A 69 -3.01 -8.11 14.96
CA MET A 69 -3.07 -9.36 15.73
C MET A 69 -3.29 -9.23 17.25
N LYS A 70 -3.85 -8.11 17.74
CA LYS A 70 -4.04 -7.87 19.20
C LYS A 70 -5.05 -8.82 19.85
N ASP A 71 -5.87 -9.45 19.04
CA ASP A 71 -6.81 -10.48 19.44
C ASP A 71 -6.10 -11.76 19.94
N LEU A 72 -4.95 -12.12 19.37
CA LEU A 72 -4.17 -13.26 19.85
C LEU A 72 -3.49 -12.97 21.18
N ASP A 73 -2.99 -11.75 21.40
CA ASP A 73 -2.50 -11.34 22.72
C ASP A 73 -3.59 -11.51 23.78
N TYR A 74 -4.78 -10.96 23.50
CA TYR A 74 -5.94 -11.10 24.37
C TYR A 74 -6.34 -12.57 24.60
N TYR A 75 -6.27 -13.41 23.58
CA TYR A 75 -6.60 -14.83 23.65
C TYR A 75 -5.61 -15.59 24.55
N PHE A 76 -4.30 -15.44 24.32
CA PHE A 76 -3.27 -16.19 25.03
C PHE A 76 -2.98 -15.67 26.44
N GLU A 77 -3.47 -14.50 26.82
CA GLU A 77 -3.60 -14.11 28.23
C GLU A 77 -4.56 -15.01 29.03
N ARG A 78 -5.50 -15.70 28.36
CA ARG A 78 -6.60 -16.46 28.96
C ARG A 78 -6.58 -17.95 28.64
N GLU A 79 -5.96 -18.30 27.52
CA GLU A 79 -5.97 -19.64 26.95
C GLU A 79 -4.56 -20.20 26.84
N GLU A 80 -4.48 -21.54 26.85
CA GLU A 80 -3.21 -22.25 26.75
C GLU A 80 -2.55 -22.03 25.38
N PHE A 81 -1.24 -21.76 25.38
CA PHE A 81 -0.43 -21.76 24.17
C PHE A 81 -0.35 -23.17 23.58
N PRO A 82 -0.47 -23.34 22.25
CA PRO A 82 -0.33 -24.64 21.63
C PRO A 82 1.13 -25.11 21.64
N ASP A 83 1.36 -26.42 21.79
CA ASP A 83 2.69 -27.03 21.62
C ASP A 83 3.21 -26.90 20.18
N MET A 84 2.28 -26.88 19.21
CA MET A 84 2.55 -26.74 17.78
C MET A 84 1.36 -26.07 17.10
N ALA A 85 1.61 -25.18 16.13
CA ALA A 85 0.58 -24.50 15.37
C ALA A 85 1.00 -24.32 13.91
N PHE A 86 0.02 -24.13 13.04
CA PHE A 86 0.19 -23.61 11.69
C PHE A 86 -1.02 -22.73 11.36
N ALA A 87 -0.81 -21.71 10.52
CA ALA A 87 -1.89 -20.90 9.98
C ALA A 87 -2.19 -21.38 8.54
N PRO A 88 -3.44 -21.72 8.18
CA PRO A 88 -3.81 -22.11 6.82
C PRO A 88 -3.91 -20.91 5.85
N ASP A 89 -3.29 -19.78 6.20
CA ASP A 89 -3.46 -18.47 5.54
C ASP A 89 -2.43 -18.15 4.47
N ALA A 90 -1.49 -19.09 4.24
CA ALA A 90 -0.40 -18.92 3.28
C ALA A 90 -0.59 -19.84 2.06
N GLY A 91 0.31 -19.68 1.08
CA GLY A 91 0.34 -20.54 -0.10
C GLY A 91 0.79 -21.98 0.19
N TYR A 92 0.69 -22.83 -0.83
CA TYR A 92 1.17 -24.22 -0.80
C TYR A 92 2.56 -24.35 -1.47
N PRO A 93 3.40 -25.33 -1.08
CA PRO A 93 3.11 -26.44 -0.17
C PRO A 93 3.25 -26.12 1.32
N ILE A 94 4.18 -25.25 1.70
CA ILE A 94 4.39 -24.80 3.08
C ILE A 94 5.19 -23.49 3.08
N PHE A 95 4.77 -22.56 3.93
CA PHE A 95 5.54 -21.38 4.29
C PHE A 95 6.02 -21.58 5.73
N ASN A 96 7.32 -21.82 5.89
CA ASN A 96 7.94 -22.06 7.19
C ASN A 96 8.73 -20.84 7.71
N VAL A 97 8.79 -19.77 6.92
CA VAL A 97 9.44 -18.49 7.25
C VAL A 97 8.60 -17.36 6.65
N GLU A 98 8.40 -16.30 7.43
CA GLU A 98 7.88 -15.02 6.95
C GLU A 98 8.94 -13.94 7.17
N MET A 99 9.00 -12.97 6.26
CA MET A 99 9.91 -11.84 6.39
C MET A 99 9.47 -10.96 7.57
N GLY A 100 10.43 -10.50 8.37
CA GLY A 100 10.15 -9.46 9.35
C GLY A 100 9.63 -8.20 8.64
N ASN A 101 8.54 -7.62 9.17
CA ASN A 101 7.95 -6.40 8.63
C ASN A 101 8.12 -5.22 9.59
N MET A 102 8.17 -4.01 9.04
CA MET A 102 8.22 -2.77 9.81
C MET A 102 7.58 -1.64 9.01
N ASN A 103 6.78 -0.81 9.68
CA ASN A 103 6.31 0.46 9.14
C ASN A 103 7.14 1.61 9.69
N VAL A 104 7.74 2.41 8.81
CA VAL A 104 8.53 3.60 9.18
C VAL A 104 7.82 4.85 8.68
N VAL A 105 7.61 5.81 9.59
CA VAL A 105 6.98 7.10 9.27
C VAL A 105 8.03 8.19 9.22
N PHE A 106 8.21 8.79 8.06
CA PHE A 106 8.97 10.03 7.90
C PHE A 106 8.02 11.23 7.97
N SER A 107 8.40 12.26 8.72
CA SER A 107 7.63 13.51 8.82
C SER A 107 8.55 14.71 8.73
N SER A 108 8.02 15.80 8.19
CA SER A 108 8.68 17.10 8.13
C SER A 108 7.69 18.18 8.55
N LYS A 109 8.21 19.39 8.81
CA LYS A 109 7.38 20.60 8.91
C LYS A 109 7.41 21.33 7.58
N GLN A 110 6.34 22.07 7.30
CA GLN A 110 6.33 22.99 6.18
C GLN A 110 7.49 23.97 6.29
N GLU A 111 8.08 24.27 5.14
CA GLU A 111 9.17 25.22 5.06
C GLU A 111 8.66 26.62 5.35
N ALA A 112 9.46 27.39 6.10
CA ALA A 112 9.15 28.78 6.33
C ALA A 112 9.15 29.56 5.01
N ALA A 113 8.31 30.58 4.92
CA ALA A 113 8.29 31.48 3.77
C ALA A 113 9.70 32.00 3.48
N SER A 114 10.22 31.63 2.31
CA SER A 114 11.54 32.07 1.85
C SER A 114 11.42 33.39 1.07
N SER A 115 12.54 34.04 0.78
CA SER A 115 12.57 35.20 -0.12
C SER A 115 12.30 34.84 -1.59
N LYS A 116 12.36 33.54 -1.94
CA LYS A 116 11.93 33.04 -3.25
C LYS A 116 10.44 32.68 -3.20
N PRO A 117 9.67 33.01 -4.26
CA PRO A 117 8.28 32.56 -4.35
C PRO A 117 8.25 31.02 -4.42
N LEU A 118 7.53 30.42 -3.48
CA LEU A 118 7.26 28.98 -3.45
C LEU A 118 5.96 28.70 -4.21
N LEU A 119 5.85 27.54 -4.83
CA LEU A 119 4.60 26.99 -5.35
C LEU A 119 3.87 26.28 -4.19
N PRO A 120 2.77 26.84 -3.64
CA PRO A 120 2.12 26.24 -2.49
C PRO A 120 1.45 24.91 -2.88
N LEU A 121 1.93 23.82 -2.30
CA LEU A 121 1.32 22.51 -2.29
C LEU A 121 0.32 22.47 -1.12
N LEU A 122 -0.95 22.54 -1.48
CA LEU A 122 -2.08 22.63 -0.54
C LEU A 122 -2.47 21.26 0.02
N SER A 123 -2.33 20.21 -0.80
CA SER A 123 -2.55 18.83 -0.38
C SER A 123 -1.71 17.89 -1.24
N LEU A 124 -1.28 16.78 -0.65
CA LEU A 124 -0.66 15.65 -1.34
C LEU A 124 -1.15 14.38 -0.69
N LYS A 125 -1.80 13.49 -1.42
CA LYS A 125 -2.39 12.25 -0.90
C LYS A 125 -2.08 11.10 -1.84
N GLY A 126 -1.66 9.96 -1.31
CA GLY A 126 -1.46 8.76 -2.11
C GLY A 126 -1.36 7.52 -1.26
N GLY A 127 -1.84 6.42 -1.82
CA GLY A 127 -1.83 5.10 -1.18
C GLY A 127 -2.77 4.96 0.02
N SER A 128 -2.77 3.76 0.60
CA SER A 128 -3.53 3.44 1.81
C SER A 128 -2.77 2.44 2.69
N MET A 129 -3.26 2.21 3.91
CA MET A 129 -2.75 1.16 4.79
C MET A 129 -3.14 -0.25 4.35
N LEU A 130 -3.71 -0.42 3.15
CA LEU A 130 -4.15 -1.70 2.61
C LEU A 130 -3.37 -2.07 1.35
N THR A 131 -2.98 -1.09 0.54
CA THR A 131 -2.20 -1.33 -0.67
C THR A 131 -0.70 -1.30 -0.37
N LEU A 132 0.06 -2.20 -1.02
CA LEU A 132 1.52 -2.21 -0.92
C LEU A 132 2.15 -1.17 -1.86
N ILE A 133 1.56 -1.03 -3.06
CA ILE A 133 2.00 -0.10 -4.09
C ILE A 133 0.81 0.81 -4.44
N PRO A 134 0.91 2.13 -4.22
CA PRO A 134 -0.15 3.08 -4.54
C PRO A 134 -0.45 3.17 -6.02
N GLU A 135 -1.72 2.95 -6.37
CA GLU A 135 -2.20 3.09 -7.74
C GLU A 135 -2.39 4.54 -8.16
N THR A 136 -2.74 5.41 -7.22
CA THR A 136 -3.01 6.82 -7.47
C THR A 136 -2.36 7.73 -6.42
N CYS A 137 -2.00 8.93 -6.85
CA CYS A 137 -1.58 10.03 -5.98
C CYS A 137 -2.14 11.35 -6.49
N THR A 138 -2.76 12.13 -5.62
CA THR A 138 -3.33 13.45 -5.93
C THR A 138 -2.56 14.57 -5.25
N ALA A 139 -2.38 15.68 -5.95
CA ALA A 139 -1.72 16.87 -5.44
C ALA A 139 -2.50 18.13 -5.81
N SER A 140 -2.81 19.00 -4.84
CA SER A 140 -3.45 20.29 -5.09
C SER A 140 -2.44 21.42 -5.00
N LEU A 141 -2.30 22.22 -6.06
CA LEU A 141 -1.35 23.31 -6.17
C LEU A 141 -2.06 24.66 -6.24
N SER A 142 -1.61 25.64 -5.47
CA SER A 142 -2.02 27.04 -5.66
C SER A 142 -1.13 27.71 -6.71
N LEU A 143 -1.73 28.15 -7.80
CA LEU A 143 -1.06 28.82 -8.91
C LEU A 143 -1.08 30.35 -8.77
N ALA A 144 -1.46 30.88 -7.61
CA ALA A 144 -1.64 32.32 -7.38
C ALA A 144 -0.38 33.16 -7.65
N PHE A 145 0.80 32.54 -7.50
CA PHE A 145 2.10 33.19 -7.70
C PHE A 145 2.72 32.92 -9.08
N LEU A 146 2.06 32.14 -9.92
CA LEU A 146 2.53 31.82 -11.27
C LEU A 146 1.92 32.77 -12.30
N THR A 147 2.76 33.20 -13.25
CA THR A 147 2.29 33.88 -14.46
C THR A 147 1.50 32.92 -15.36
N ASP A 148 0.63 33.45 -16.23
CA ASP A 148 -0.16 32.62 -17.14
C ASP A 148 0.71 31.74 -18.05
N GLY A 149 1.89 32.23 -18.46
CA GLY A 149 2.86 31.44 -19.21
C GLY A 149 3.44 30.27 -18.41
N GLN A 150 3.73 30.46 -17.12
CA GLN A 150 4.17 29.36 -16.25
C GLN A 150 3.06 28.34 -16.01
N VAL A 151 1.81 28.80 -15.87
CA VAL A 151 0.65 27.90 -15.75
C VAL A 151 0.49 27.06 -17.01
N GLU A 152 0.60 27.66 -18.19
CA GLU A 152 0.47 26.91 -19.44
C GLU A 152 1.63 25.94 -19.65
N ASN A 153 2.86 26.32 -19.28
CA ASN A 153 4.00 25.40 -19.30
C ASN A 153 3.78 24.19 -18.38
N LEU A 154 3.31 24.41 -17.15
CA LEU A 154 3.00 23.33 -16.21
C LEU A 154 1.95 22.39 -16.81
N ARG A 155 0.86 22.94 -17.37
CA ARG A 155 -0.19 22.14 -18.03
C ARG A 155 0.34 21.37 -19.23
N HIS A 156 1.21 21.99 -20.03
CA HIS A 156 1.86 21.32 -21.15
C HIS A 156 2.71 20.15 -20.65
N SER A 157 3.51 20.33 -19.60
CA SER A 157 4.30 19.26 -18.98
C SER A 157 3.45 18.13 -18.43
N VAL A 158 2.26 18.40 -17.88
CA VAL A 158 1.30 17.37 -17.49
C VAL A 158 0.86 16.55 -18.71
N ASN A 159 0.45 17.21 -19.79
CA ASN A 159 -0.06 16.54 -20.99
C ASN A 159 0.99 15.68 -21.72
N LEU A 160 2.28 15.87 -21.41
CA LEU A 160 3.36 15.00 -21.92
C LEU A 160 3.47 13.68 -21.16
N GLN A 161 2.84 13.55 -19.99
CA GLN A 161 2.88 12.35 -19.17
C GLN A 161 1.58 11.55 -19.36
N ALA A 162 1.67 10.32 -19.86
CA ALA A 162 0.49 9.49 -20.10
C ALA A 162 -0.26 9.11 -18.82
N ASN A 163 0.45 8.99 -17.70
CA ASN A 163 -0.08 8.61 -16.39
C ASN A 163 -0.32 9.81 -15.47
N LEU A 164 -0.41 11.04 -15.99
CA LEU A 164 -0.70 12.24 -15.22
C LEU A 164 -1.85 13.01 -15.87
N SER A 165 -2.74 13.53 -15.05
CA SER A 165 -3.81 14.42 -15.49
C SER A 165 -3.91 15.63 -14.57
N ALA A 166 -4.55 16.69 -15.07
CA ALA A 166 -4.76 17.91 -14.30
C ALA A 166 -6.14 18.49 -14.54
N ALA A 167 -6.76 18.99 -13.47
CA ALA A 167 -8.04 19.68 -13.49
C ALA A 167 -8.02 20.92 -12.59
N PHE A 168 -8.65 22.00 -13.04
CA PHE A 168 -8.88 23.14 -12.15
C PHE A 168 -10.07 22.85 -11.23
N VAL A 169 -9.84 22.93 -9.93
CA VAL A 169 -10.86 22.71 -8.90
C VAL A 169 -11.36 24.03 -8.29
N ALA A 170 -10.60 25.10 -8.47
CA ALA A 170 -10.99 26.48 -8.17
C ALA A 170 -10.15 27.46 -9.02
N ASP A 171 -10.45 28.76 -8.92
CA ASP A 171 -9.60 29.77 -9.55
C ASP A 171 -8.17 29.68 -9.01
N ARG A 172 -7.20 29.58 -9.92
CA ARG A 172 -5.77 29.38 -9.60
C ARG A 172 -5.50 28.19 -8.67
N VAL A 173 -6.32 27.14 -8.67
CA VAL A 173 -6.03 25.88 -7.97
C VAL A 173 -6.10 24.72 -8.95
N LEU A 174 -4.95 24.07 -9.15
CA LEU A 174 -4.79 22.93 -10.04
C LEU A 174 -4.64 21.65 -9.22
N GLU A 175 -5.53 20.70 -9.46
CA GLU A 175 -5.40 19.35 -8.95
C GLU A 175 -4.70 18.48 -10.00
N LEU A 176 -3.67 17.77 -9.57
CA LEU A 176 -2.93 16.79 -10.36
C LEU A 176 -3.28 15.39 -9.86
N THR A 177 -3.44 14.44 -10.77
CA THR A 177 -3.64 13.02 -10.45
C THR A 177 -2.64 12.18 -11.21
N ALA A 178 -1.72 11.52 -10.49
CA ALA A 178 -0.74 10.58 -11.01
C ALA A 178 -1.22 9.14 -10.85
N GLY A 179 -0.99 8.31 -11.86
CA GLY A 179 -1.23 6.87 -11.84
C GLY A 179 0.06 6.04 -11.69
N SER A 180 -0.10 4.77 -11.33
CA SER A 180 0.96 3.76 -11.17
C SER A 180 1.41 3.09 -12.47
N GLU A 181 0.79 3.37 -13.62
CA GLU A 181 1.08 2.62 -14.84
C GLU A 181 2.55 2.78 -15.30
N LEU A 182 3.18 1.65 -15.61
CA LEU A 182 4.47 1.62 -16.31
C LEU A 182 4.23 2.06 -17.76
N VAL A 183 4.61 3.29 -18.09
CA VAL A 183 4.60 3.75 -19.47
C VAL A 183 5.80 3.12 -20.19
N GLU A 184 5.53 2.23 -21.14
CA GLU A 184 6.55 1.57 -21.97
C GLU A 184 7.43 2.63 -22.66
N GLY A 185 8.75 2.55 -22.47
CA GLY A 185 9.71 3.55 -23.00
C GLY A 185 9.87 4.83 -22.17
N SER A 186 9.19 4.97 -21.04
CA SER A 186 9.44 6.07 -20.09
C SER A 186 10.75 5.86 -19.34
N MET A 187 11.60 6.89 -19.28
CA MET A 187 12.79 6.89 -18.43
C MET A 187 12.46 7.10 -16.94
N THR A 188 11.18 7.34 -16.58
CA THR A 188 10.77 7.75 -15.23
C THR A 188 9.45 7.13 -14.73
N GLY A 189 8.86 6.16 -15.44
CA GLY A 189 7.60 5.52 -15.01
C GLY A 189 7.85 4.51 -13.89
N SER A 190 7.46 4.85 -12.66
CA SER A 190 7.41 3.93 -11.52
C SER A 190 6.06 3.23 -11.45
N ARG A 191 6.04 2.00 -10.91
CA ARG A 191 4.78 1.37 -10.45
C ARG A 191 4.14 2.11 -9.27
N ASN A 192 4.81 3.08 -8.68
CA ASN A 192 4.37 3.81 -7.50
C ASN A 192 3.89 5.21 -7.88
N ALA A 193 2.58 5.46 -7.77
CA ALA A 193 2.00 6.75 -8.13
C ALA A 193 2.52 7.93 -7.29
N ILE A 194 2.91 7.69 -6.03
CA ILE A 194 3.53 8.71 -5.18
C ILE A 194 4.89 9.11 -5.75
N ALA A 195 5.72 8.12 -6.09
CA ALA A 195 7.03 8.38 -6.68
C ALA A 195 6.90 9.17 -8.00
N ASN A 196 5.91 8.82 -8.84
CA ASN A 196 5.61 9.53 -10.08
C ASN A 196 5.21 10.99 -9.82
N MET A 197 4.31 11.25 -8.87
CA MET A 197 3.91 12.61 -8.48
C MET A 197 5.09 13.43 -7.97
N VAL A 198 5.88 12.87 -7.06
CA VAL A 198 7.05 13.56 -6.47
C VAL A 198 8.09 13.88 -7.55
N ALA A 199 8.41 12.93 -8.43
CA ALA A 199 9.34 13.14 -9.53
C ALA A 199 8.85 14.24 -10.48
N PHE A 200 7.55 14.24 -10.82
CA PHE A 200 6.95 15.28 -11.65
C PHE A 200 7.08 16.67 -11.02
N LEU A 201 6.74 16.82 -9.74
CA LEU A 201 6.82 18.10 -9.02
C LEU A 201 8.25 18.65 -9.00
N ILE A 202 9.25 17.79 -8.74
CA ILE A 202 10.67 18.18 -8.75
C ILE A 202 11.14 18.60 -10.15
N ALA A 203 10.68 17.90 -11.19
CA ALA A 203 11.05 18.18 -12.58
C ALA A 203 10.57 19.56 -13.07
N GLN A 204 9.57 20.16 -12.41
CA GLN A 204 9.10 21.51 -12.76
C GLN A 204 10.11 22.61 -12.37
N GLY A 205 11.08 22.29 -11.50
CA GLY A 205 12.07 23.27 -11.03
C GLY A 205 11.47 24.40 -10.19
N LEU A 206 10.28 24.18 -9.62
CA LEU A 206 9.59 25.11 -8.73
C LEU A 206 9.64 24.57 -7.30
N ASP A 207 10.25 25.31 -6.39
CA ASP A 207 10.32 24.92 -4.98
C ASP A 207 8.92 25.03 -4.34
N THR A 208 8.49 24.00 -3.62
CA THR A 208 7.22 24.01 -2.87
C THR A 208 7.44 24.32 -1.39
N ASN A 209 6.37 24.52 -0.62
CA ASN A 209 6.41 24.57 0.84
C ASN A 209 6.79 23.22 1.52
N TRP A 210 7.08 22.19 0.72
CA TRP A 210 7.53 20.86 1.15
C TRP A 210 8.79 20.39 0.37
N ASP A 211 9.50 21.30 -0.31
CA ASP A 211 10.53 20.97 -1.30
C ASP A 211 11.62 20.02 -0.78
N ASN A 212 12.22 20.29 0.38
CA ASN A 212 13.24 19.44 0.99
C ASN A 212 12.72 18.03 1.29
N PHE A 213 11.46 17.91 1.72
CA PHE A 213 10.85 16.61 1.98
C PHE A 213 10.62 15.85 0.68
N LEU A 214 10.09 16.51 -0.35
CA LEU A 214 9.92 15.90 -1.68
C LEU A 214 11.26 15.47 -2.27
N ARG A 215 12.31 16.29 -2.16
CA ARG A 215 13.67 15.94 -2.61
C ARG A 215 14.27 14.78 -1.81
N PHE A 216 14.02 14.71 -0.50
CA PHE A 216 14.39 13.55 0.30
C PHE A 216 13.69 12.29 -0.24
N LEU A 217 12.37 12.32 -0.40
CA LEU A 217 11.62 11.19 -0.93
C LEU A 217 12.14 10.76 -2.30
N HIS A 218 12.38 11.70 -3.22
CA HIS A 218 12.87 11.41 -4.56
C HIS A 218 14.32 10.87 -4.60
N SER A 219 15.19 11.34 -3.71
CA SER A 219 16.60 10.92 -3.69
C SER A 219 16.87 9.67 -2.85
N LYS A 220 15.98 9.36 -1.90
CA LYS A 220 16.18 8.29 -0.92
C LYS A 220 15.24 7.12 -1.07
N ILE A 221 14.04 7.33 -1.60
CA ILE A 221 13.01 6.29 -1.66
C ILE A 221 12.55 6.11 -3.11
N SER A 222 11.94 7.13 -3.71
CA SER A 222 11.47 7.12 -5.10
C SER A 222 10.74 5.81 -5.45
N ALA A 223 11.08 5.22 -6.60
CA ALA A 223 10.65 3.91 -7.06
C ALA A 223 11.56 2.75 -6.60
N GLU A 224 12.57 3.02 -5.78
CA GLU A 224 13.52 2.02 -5.31
C GLU A 224 12.83 1.01 -4.38
N THR A 225 13.12 -0.28 -4.59
CA THR A 225 12.49 -1.36 -3.82
C THR A 225 13.44 -2.10 -2.89
N ASP A 226 14.73 -1.76 -2.87
CA ASP A 226 15.76 -2.51 -2.12
C ASP A 226 16.38 -1.72 -0.95
N GLY A 227 16.07 -0.42 -0.83
CA GLY A 227 16.56 0.44 0.25
C GLY A 227 18.04 0.81 0.12
N GLN A 228 18.65 0.67 -1.05
CA GLN A 228 20.04 1.07 -1.31
C GLN A 228 20.27 2.56 -1.04
N SER A 229 19.38 3.44 -1.51
CA SER A 229 19.52 4.89 -1.34
C SER A 229 19.32 5.34 0.12
N LEU A 230 18.53 4.58 0.88
CA LEU A 230 18.38 4.70 2.34
C LEU A 230 19.59 4.15 3.13
N GLY A 231 20.47 3.37 2.48
CA GLY A 231 21.61 2.74 3.14
C GLY A 231 21.24 1.54 4.02
N ILE A 232 20.09 0.92 3.78
CA ILE A 232 19.58 -0.22 4.56
C ILE A 232 19.50 -1.52 3.74
N ALA A 233 19.89 -1.50 2.47
CA ALA A 233 19.89 -2.69 1.62
C ALA A 233 20.67 -3.84 2.27
N CYS A 234 19.97 -4.95 2.47
CA CYS A 234 20.53 -6.16 3.05
C CYS A 234 19.82 -7.40 2.49
N SER A 235 20.45 -8.56 2.68
CA SER A 235 19.86 -9.85 2.37
C SER A 235 20.42 -10.95 3.24
N ASP A 236 19.66 -12.02 3.39
CA ASP A 236 20.13 -13.27 3.99
C ASP A 236 19.66 -14.47 3.16
N SER A 237 20.29 -15.63 3.39
CA SER A 237 20.03 -16.85 2.60
C SER A 237 18.65 -17.48 2.83
N VAL A 238 17.95 -17.08 3.89
CA VAL A 238 16.65 -17.62 4.30
C VAL A 238 15.52 -16.72 3.80
N SER A 239 15.59 -15.42 4.08
CA SER A 239 14.52 -14.45 3.81
C SER A 239 14.67 -13.71 2.47
N GLY A 240 15.85 -13.79 1.85
CA GLY A 240 16.16 -13.07 0.62
C GLY A 240 16.48 -11.60 0.86
N TRP A 241 16.19 -10.76 -0.14
CA TRP A 241 16.48 -9.32 -0.09
C TRP A 241 15.44 -8.55 0.71
N LEU A 242 15.90 -7.53 1.46
CA LEU A 242 15.03 -6.50 2.00
C LEU A 242 14.20 -5.89 0.86
N VAL A 243 12.91 -5.67 1.13
CA VAL A 243 12.03 -4.97 0.21
C VAL A 243 11.43 -3.74 0.87
N VAL A 244 11.50 -2.62 0.16
CA VAL A 244 11.05 -1.29 0.62
C VAL A 244 9.98 -0.77 -0.34
N TYR A 245 8.93 -0.16 0.20
CA TYR A 245 7.88 0.45 -0.60
C TYR A 245 7.43 1.79 0.01
N LEU A 246 7.30 2.82 -0.83
CA LEU A 246 6.64 4.07 -0.45
C LEU A 246 5.12 3.87 -0.46
N ARG A 247 4.58 3.49 0.70
CA ARG A 247 3.20 3.02 0.82
C ARG A 247 2.17 4.13 0.87
N THR A 248 2.43 5.19 1.62
CA THR A 248 1.47 6.26 1.86
C THR A 248 2.15 7.62 1.89
N ILE A 249 1.40 8.65 1.50
CA ILE A 249 1.79 10.05 1.70
C ILE A 249 0.56 10.89 2.03
N SER A 250 0.72 11.83 2.94
CA SER A 250 -0.30 12.81 3.29
C SER A 250 0.36 14.11 3.79
N CYS A 251 -0.16 15.25 3.34
CA CYS A 251 0.12 16.56 3.93
C CYS A 251 -1.10 17.49 3.87
#